data_AF-A0A800EZU5-F1
#
_entry.id   AF-A0A800EZU5-F1
#
_cell.length_a   1.000
_cell.length_b   1.000
_cell.length_c   1.000
_cell.angle_alpha   90.00
_cell.angle_beta   90.00
_cell.angle_gamma   90.00
#
_symmetry.space_group_name_H-M   'P 1'
#
loop_
_entity.id
_entity.type
_entity.pdbx_description
1 polymer ?
#
loop_
_entity_poly.entity_id
_entity_poly.type
_entity_poly.pdbx_seq_one_letter_code
_entity_poly.pdbx_strand_id
1 'polypeptide(L)' 'MPEGPGEPPDIRDLDPMMLNERELREIHQKLADWIDEAEEADDTDRPHEQLIDDVRNALSSVSGERAHRRTI' A
#
# COMPACT_ATOMS: atom_id res chain seq x y z
N MET A 1 1.47 -16.83 -17.41
CA MET A 1 2.47 -16.46 -16.39
C MET A 1 1.64 -15.82 -15.29
N PRO A 2 1.72 -16.25 -14.02
CA PRO A 2 1.25 -15.37 -12.96
C PRO A 2 2.05 -14.07 -13.12
N GLU A 3 1.34 -12.99 -13.37
CA GLU A 3 1.95 -11.67 -13.40
C GLU A 3 2.21 -11.36 -11.92
N GLY A 4 3.47 -11.20 -11.50
CA GLY A 4 3.78 -10.75 -10.15
C GLY A 4 3.07 -9.42 -9.84
N PRO A 5 3.18 -8.88 -8.62
CA PRO A 5 2.42 -7.70 -8.16
C PRO A 5 2.67 -6.42 -8.99
N GLY A 6 3.58 -6.48 -9.97
CA GLY A 6 3.94 -5.36 -10.81
C GLY A 6 4.74 -4.31 -10.04
N GLU A 7 4.71 -3.08 -10.54
CA GLU A 7 5.39 -1.96 -9.89
C GLU A 7 4.61 -1.55 -8.61
N PRO A 8 5.30 -1.35 -7.47
CA PRO A 8 4.65 -0.87 -6.25
C PRO A 8 3.96 0.47 -6.49
N PRO A 9 2.83 0.74 -5.80
CA PRO A 9 2.25 2.07 -5.78
C PRO A 9 3.30 3.10 -5.35
N ASP A 10 3.26 4.30 -5.93
CA ASP A 10 4.19 5.36 -5.55
C ASP A 10 3.89 5.84 -4.11
N ILE A 11 4.64 5.28 -3.17
CA ILE A 11 4.55 5.56 -1.74
C ILE A 11 5.57 6.61 -1.28
N ARG A 12 6.55 6.98 -2.12
CA ARG A 12 7.68 7.83 -1.70
C ARG A 12 7.22 9.26 -1.44
N ASP A 13 6.24 9.72 -2.19
CA ASP A 13 5.63 11.04 -2.07
C ASP A 13 4.18 10.97 -1.54
N LEU A 14 3.80 9.84 -0.94
CA LEU A 14 2.47 9.68 -0.36
C LEU A 14 2.36 10.43 0.97
N ASP A 15 1.68 11.59 0.95
CA ASP A 15 1.25 12.29 2.16
C ASP A 15 -0.25 12.04 2.42
N PRO A 16 -0.62 11.16 3.37
CA PRO A 16 -2.02 10.87 3.70
C PRO A 16 -2.82 12.11 4.12
N MET A 17 -2.16 13.12 4.71
CA MET A 17 -2.83 14.35 5.16
C MET A 17 -3.34 15.20 3.98
N MET A 18 -2.69 15.07 2.82
CA MET A 18 -3.03 15.81 1.60
C MET A 18 -4.13 15.14 0.76
N LEU A 19 -4.43 13.87 1.04
CA LEU A 19 -5.44 13.09 0.31
C LEU A 19 -6.84 13.34 0.86
N ASN A 20 -7.86 13.34 0.01
CA ASN A 20 -9.26 13.33 0.43
C ASN A 20 -9.73 11.93 0.86
N GLU A 21 -10.94 11.80 1.43
CA GLU A 21 -11.43 10.50 1.95
C GLU A 21 -11.53 9.41 0.87
N ARG A 22 -11.90 9.79 -0.36
CA ARG A 22 -11.97 8.87 -1.49
C ARG A 22 -10.57 8.42 -1.90
N GLU A 23 -9.63 9.36 -2.03
CA GLU A 23 -8.23 9.06 -2.36
C GLU A 23 -7.57 8.19 -1.29
N LEU A 24 -7.82 8.47 -0.01
CA LEU A 24 -7.35 7.63 1.10
C LEU A 24 -7.89 6.20 1.00
N ARG A 25 -9.15 6.04 0.60
CA ARG A 25 -9.74 4.71 0.42
C ARG A 25 -9.15 3.99 -0.79
N GLU A 26 -9.02 4.68 -1.92
CA GLU A 26 -8.43 4.13 -3.14
C GLU A 26 -6.97 3.72 -2.91
N ILE A 27 -6.18 4.55 -2.24
CA ILE A 27 -4.77 4.23 -2.00
C ILE A 27 -4.61 3.13 -0.95
N HIS A 28 -5.42 3.12 0.10
CA HIS A 28 -5.44 2.02 1.07
C HIS A 28 -5.71 0.70 0.36
N GLN A 29 -6.68 0.67 -0.55
CA GLN A 29 -7.02 -0.55 -1.29
C GLN A 29 -5.85 -0.97 -2.19
N LYS A 30 -5.29 -0.06 -2.98
CA LYS A 30 -4.12 -0.35 -3.83
C LYS A 30 -2.92 -0.90 -3.06
N LEU A 31 -2.62 -0.33 -1.90
CA LEU A 31 -1.50 -0.76 -1.07
C LEU A 31 -1.76 -2.16 -0.49
N ALA A 32 -2.98 -2.43 -0.03
CA ALA A 32 -3.36 -3.75 0.48
C ALA A 32 -3.32 -4.82 -0.63
N ASP A 33 -3.93 -4.52 -1.78
CA ASP A 33 -3.97 -5.43 -2.93
C ASP A 33 -2.54 -5.76 -3.40
N TRP A 34 -1.66 -4.74 -3.52
CA TRP A 34 -0.26 -4.97 -3.91
C TRP A 34 0.52 -5.81 -2.91
N ILE A 35 0.32 -5.61 -1.59
CA ILE A 35 0.96 -6.44 -0.56
C ILE A 35 0.49 -7.88 -0.68
N ASP A 36 -0.82 -8.11 -0.81
CA ASP A 36 -1.38 -9.45 -0.96
C ASP A 36 -0.78 -10.14 -2.20
N GLU A 37 -0.76 -9.47 -3.36
CA GLU A 37 -0.15 -9.97 -4.59
C GLU A 37 1.36 -10.23 -4.42
N ALA A 38 2.08 -9.39 -3.68
CA ALA A 38 3.51 -9.54 -3.41
C ALA A 38 3.82 -10.71 -2.47
N GLU A 39 2.91 -11.03 -1.54
CA GLU A 39 3.05 -12.18 -0.65
C GLU A 39 2.64 -13.49 -1.32
N GLU A 40 1.72 -13.44 -2.28
CA GLU A 40 1.31 -14.59 -3.10
C GLU A 40 2.25 -14.87 -4.28
N ALA A 41 3.13 -13.93 -4.63
CA ALA A 41 4.09 -14.08 -5.71
C ALA A 41 5.10 -15.22 -5.47
N ASP A 42 5.40 -15.98 -6.54
CA ASP A 42 6.46 -16.98 -6.55
C ASP A 42 7.84 -16.33 -6.25
N ASP A 43 8.79 -17.10 -5.71
CA ASP A 43 10.13 -16.61 -5.32
C ASP A 43 10.90 -15.87 -6.45
N THR A 44 10.53 -16.10 -7.72
CA THR A 44 11.16 -15.43 -8.88
C THR A 44 10.62 -14.02 -9.11
N ASP A 45 9.35 -13.78 -8.75
CA ASP A 45 8.62 -12.53 -8.98
C ASP A 45 8.35 -11.78 -7.65
N ARG A 46 8.71 -12.38 -6.52
CA ARG A 46 8.56 -11.79 -5.20
C ARG A 46 9.43 -10.54 -5.05
N PRO A 47 8.83 -9.36 -4.80
CA PRO A 47 9.60 -8.16 -4.54
C PRO A 47 10.43 -8.30 -3.25
N HIS A 48 11.49 -7.51 -3.14
CA HIS A 48 12.33 -7.50 -1.95
C HIS A 48 11.52 -7.26 -0.68
N GLU A 49 11.79 -8.02 0.38
CA GLU A 49 11.08 -7.92 1.67
C GLU A 49 11.07 -6.48 2.22
N GLN A 50 12.16 -5.74 2.04
CA GLN A 50 12.25 -4.33 2.41
C GLN A 50 11.20 -3.45 1.71
N LEU A 51 10.91 -3.72 0.43
CA LEU A 51 9.87 -2.99 -0.31
C LEU A 51 8.47 -3.35 0.22
N ILE A 52 8.23 -4.63 0.54
CA ILE A 52 6.96 -5.08 1.13
C ILE A 52 6.74 -4.37 2.48
N ASP A 53 7.79 -4.28 3.30
CA ASP A 53 7.74 -3.59 4.59
C ASP A 53 7.52 -2.07 4.42
N ASP A 54 8.14 -1.43 3.43
CA ASP A 54 7.91 -0.02 3.12
C ASP A 54 6.45 0.24 2.72
N VAL A 55 5.87 -0.61 1.88
CA VAL A 55 4.46 -0.51 1.46
C VAL A 55 3.51 -0.80 2.65
N ARG A 56 3.85 -1.75 3.53
CA ARG A 56 3.11 -1.99 4.78
C ARG A 56 3.13 -0.78 5.71
N ASN A 57 4.27 -0.12 5.84
CA ASN A 57 4.40 1.10 6.63
C ASN A 57 3.52 2.23 6.05
N ALA A 58 3.51 2.39 4.73
CA ALA A 58 2.62 3.34 4.05
C ALA A 58 1.14 3.02 4.29
N LEU A 59 0.74 1.74 4.18
CA LEU A 59 -0.63 1.29 4.45
C LEU A 59 -1.05 1.58 5.91
N SER A 60 -0.15 1.35 6.86
CA SER A 60 -0.38 1.67 8.28
C SER A 60 -0.59 3.18 8.48
N SER A 61 0.22 4.02 7.82
CA SER A 61 0.08 5.48 7.87
C SER A 61 -1.28 5.95 7.32
N VAL A 62 -1.69 5.44 6.15
CA VAL A 62 -3.00 5.72 5.54
C VAL A 62 -4.14 5.26 6.44
N SER A 63 -4.01 4.09 7.06
CA SER A 63 -5.00 3.55 8.00
C SER A 63 -5.13 4.42 9.25
N GLY A 64 -3.99 4.90 9.78
CA GLY A 64 -3.93 5.83 10.90
C GLY A 64 -4.66 7.14 10.60
N GLU A 65 -4.40 7.73 9.43
CA GLU A 65 -5.08 8.97 8.99
C GLU A 65 -6.60 8.77 8.84
N ARG A 66 -7.03 7.65 8.24
CA ARG A 66 -8.46 7.31 8.14
C ARG A 66 -9.12 7.13 9.51
N ALA A 67 -8.43 6.50 10.45
CA ALA A 67 -8.93 6.33 11.82
C ALA A 67 -8.99 7.66 12.58
N HIS A 68 -7.99 8.53 12.37
CA HIS A 68 -7.95 9.87 12.95
C HIS A 68 -9.16 10.68 12.47
N ARG A 69 -9.39 10.77 11.16
CA ARG A 69 -10.54 11.50 10.57
C ARG A 69 -11.91 10.98 10.98
N ARG A 70 -12.02 9.68 11.30
CA ARG A 70 -13.27 9.10 11.84
C ARG A 70 -13.55 9.56 13.27
N THR A 71 -12.51 9.86 14.03
CA THR A 71 -12.59 10.16 15.47
C THR A 71 -12.80 11.64 15.76
N ILE A 72 -12.43 12.52 14.81
CA ILE A 72 -12.67 13.97 14.86
C ILE A 72 -14.10 14.28 14.42
#